data_AF-A0A1Q8WU74-F1
#
_entry.id   AF-A0A1Q8WU74-F1
#
_cell.length_a   1.000
_cell.length_b   1.000
_cell.length_c   1.000
_cell.angle_alpha   90.00
_cell.angle_beta   90.00
_cell.angle_gamma   90.00
#
_symmetry.space_group_name_H-M   'P 1'
#
loop_
_entity.id
_entity.type
_entity.pdbx_description
1 polymer ?
#
loop_
_entity_poly.entity_id
_entity_poly.type
_entity_poly.pdbx_seq_one_letter_code
_entity_poly.pdbx_strand_id
1 'polypeptide(L)'
;MPETTFTGPDLTTFLGLNALGLTAVGQHLTAKRAVIECRMPIGFEDPFCRACGAQGVSRGTVARRLAHVPVGWRPTQLVVRVRRFACTGCRRVWRQDTSGLAQPRARLTRSAVEWGLRALALE
;
A
#
# COMPACT_ATOMS: atom_id res chain seq x y z
N MET A 1 28.20 20.52 12.08
CA MET A 1 27.38 19.31 11.93
C MET A 1 26.05 19.75 11.35
N PRO A 2 25.51 19.14 10.29
CA PRO A 2 24.17 19.48 9.85
C PRO A 2 23.18 19.08 10.96
N GLU A 3 22.23 19.96 11.29
CA GLU A 3 21.18 19.67 12.27
C GLU A 3 20.41 18.41 11.85
N THR A 4 20.54 17.34 12.63
CA THR A 4 19.93 16.03 12.38
C THR A 4 18.43 15.97 12.69
N THR A 5 17.81 17.09 13.10
CA THR A 5 16.41 17.14 13.53
C THR A 5 15.42 17.09 12.37
N PHE A 6 15.78 17.66 11.21
CA PHE A 6 14.89 17.74 10.05
C PHE A 6 15.32 16.78 8.95
N THR A 7 14.45 15.84 8.60
CA THR A 7 14.62 15.01 7.40
C THR A 7 14.04 15.72 6.18
N GLY A 8 14.53 15.37 5.00
CA GLY A 8 13.97 15.87 3.75
C GLY A 8 12.48 15.52 3.61
N PRO A 9 11.70 16.30 2.84
CA PRO A 9 10.30 16.01 2.64
C PRO A 9 10.13 14.64 1.97
N ASP A 10 9.42 13.74 2.65
CA ASP A 10 9.12 12.39 2.15
C ASP A 10 7.61 12.11 2.27
N LEU A 11 6.97 11.95 1.12
CA LEU A 11 5.55 11.59 1.02
C LEU A 11 5.24 10.26 1.69
N THR A 12 6.19 9.31 1.70
CA THR A 12 5.96 8.00 2.32
C THR A 12 5.79 8.13 3.82
N THR A 13 6.73 8.83 4.46
CA THR A 13 6.70 9.11 5.90
C THR A 13 5.53 10.03 6.26
N PHE A 14 5.32 11.12 5.52
CA PHE A 14 4.28 12.10 5.81
C PHE A 14 2.87 11.50 5.76
N LEU A 15 2.63 10.53 4.87
CA LEU A 15 1.36 9.82 4.74
C LEU A 15 1.28 8.55 5.59
N GLY A 16 2.27 8.26 6.44
CA GLY A 16 2.28 7.05 7.27
C GLY A 16 2.30 5.75 6.49
N LEU A 17 2.75 5.77 5.23
CA LEU A 17 2.72 4.60 4.33
C LEU A 17 3.72 3.51 4.74
N ASN A 18 4.80 3.88 5.42
CA ASN A 18 5.79 2.94 5.97
C ASN A 18 5.15 1.92 6.92
N ALA A 19 4.22 2.37 7.78
CA ALA A 19 3.49 1.50 8.71
C ALA A 19 2.57 0.51 7.99
N LEU A 20 2.21 0.80 6.73
CA LEU A 20 1.41 -0.07 5.86
C LEU A 20 2.27 -0.91 4.91
N GLY A 21 3.61 -0.84 5.02
CA GLY A 21 4.54 -1.53 4.12
C GLY A 21 4.50 -1.01 2.68
N LEU A 22 4.27 0.30 2.51
CA LEU A 22 4.18 0.95 1.21
C LEU A 22 5.21 2.08 1.07
N THR A 23 5.65 2.30 -0.16
CA THR A 23 6.44 3.46 -0.59
C THR A 23 5.66 4.26 -1.61
N ALA A 24 5.59 5.59 -1.43
CA ALA A 24 5.04 6.49 -2.43
C ALA A 24 6.02 6.61 -3.61
N VAL A 25 5.52 6.47 -4.83
CA VAL A 25 6.32 6.58 -6.06
C VAL A 25 5.82 7.67 -7.01
N GLY A 26 4.67 8.25 -6.72
CA GLY A 26 4.11 9.35 -7.50
C GLY A 26 2.87 9.93 -6.86
N GLN A 27 2.54 11.16 -7.24
CA GLN A 27 1.32 11.84 -6.80
C GLN A 27 0.61 12.51 -7.97
N HIS A 28 -0.71 12.58 -7.87
CA HIS A 28 -1.55 13.37 -8.75
C HIS A 28 -2.61 14.08 -7.90
N LEU A 29 -2.46 15.40 -7.79
CA LEU A 29 -3.34 16.25 -6.99
C LEU A 29 -4.33 16.95 -7.90
N THR A 30 -5.60 16.92 -7.51
CA THR A 30 -6.68 17.63 -8.18
C THR A 30 -7.43 18.49 -7.17
N ALA A 31 -8.33 19.35 -7.65
CA ALA A 31 -9.25 20.07 -6.78
C ALA A 31 -10.15 19.12 -5.96
N LYS A 32 -10.43 17.89 -6.45
CA LYS A 32 -11.38 16.97 -5.82
C LYS A 32 -10.75 15.94 -4.88
N ARG A 33 -9.51 15.52 -5.14
CA ARG A 33 -8.83 14.46 -4.38
C ARG A 33 -7.32 14.49 -4.58
N ALA A 34 -6.59 13.91 -3.62
CA ALA A 34 -5.20 13.51 -3.76
C ALA A 34 -5.12 12.03 -4.14
N VAL A 35 -4.38 11.70 -5.21
CA VAL A 35 -4.11 10.32 -5.61
C VAL A 35 -2.62 10.04 -5.48
N ILE A 36 -2.27 9.01 -4.72
CA ILE A 36 -0.88 8.63 -4.48
C ILE A 36 -0.65 7.26 -5.12
N GLU A 37 0.31 7.17 -6.02
CA GLU A 37 0.76 5.88 -6.53
C GLU A 37 1.74 5.27 -5.55
N CYS A 38 1.47 4.03 -5.14
CA CYS A 38 2.28 3.32 -4.16
C CYS A 38 2.75 1.97 -4.70
N ARG A 39 3.89 1.52 -4.18
CA ARG A 39 4.41 0.17 -4.37
C ARG A 39 4.77 -0.44 -3.02
N MET A 40 4.75 -1.76 -2.93
CA MET A 40 5.42 -2.44 -1.83
C MET A 40 6.94 -2.41 -2.08
N PRO A 41 7.76 -2.24 -1.03
CA PRO A 41 9.21 -2.28 -1.18
C PRO A 41 9.68 -3.63 -1.73
N ILE A 42 10.80 -3.60 -2.45
CA ILE A 42 11.46 -4.82 -2.95
C ILE A 42 11.87 -5.67 -1.75
N GLY A 43 11.65 -6.98 -1.82
CA GLY A 43 11.96 -7.93 -0.74
C GLY A 43 10.79 -8.26 0.19
N PHE A 44 9.69 -7.51 0.13
CA PHE A 44 8.45 -7.79 0.88
C PHE A 44 7.42 -8.58 0.04
N GLU A 45 7.79 -8.98 -1.17
CA GLU A 45 6.96 -9.79 -2.05
C GLU A 45 7.29 -11.25 -1.77
N ASP A 46 6.62 -11.90 -0.82
CA ASP A 46 6.73 -13.36 -0.60
C ASP A 46 6.33 -14.08 -1.91
N PRO A 47 7.32 -14.54 -2.70
CA PRO A 47 7.05 -15.05 -4.02
C PRO A 47 6.88 -16.57 -3.99
N PHE A 48 6.71 -17.20 -2.82
CA PHE A 48 6.61 -18.65 -2.72
C PHE A 48 5.16 -19.13 -2.76
N CYS A 49 4.94 -20.23 -3.47
CA CYS A 49 3.62 -20.82 -3.55
C CYS A 49 3.24 -21.48 -2.23
N ARG A 50 2.16 -21.01 -1.59
CA ARG A 50 1.62 -21.61 -0.35
C ARG A 50 1.16 -23.07 -0.46
N ALA A 51 1.11 -23.61 -1.69
CA ALA A 51 0.67 -24.98 -1.95
C ALA A 51 1.81 -26.00 -2.02
N CYS A 52 2.90 -25.65 -2.71
CA CYS A 52 3.97 -26.60 -3.04
C CYS A 52 5.37 -26.03 -2.76
N GLY A 53 5.49 -24.84 -2.18
CA GLY A 53 6.76 -24.20 -1.81
C GLY A 53 7.59 -23.66 -2.97
N ALA A 54 7.31 -24.04 -4.22
CA ALA A 54 8.06 -23.54 -5.37
C ALA A 54 7.90 -22.01 -5.56
N GLN A 55 8.99 -21.36 -5.97
CA GLN A 55 9.00 -19.93 -6.26
C GLN A 55 8.11 -19.59 -7.46
N GLY A 56 7.37 -18.49 -7.35
CA GLY A 56 6.53 -17.93 -8.39
C GLY A 56 7.26 -16.89 -9.24
N VAL A 57 6.87 -16.80 -10.50
CA VAL A 57 7.33 -15.76 -11.41
C VAL A 57 6.30 -14.65 -11.52
N SER A 58 6.76 -13.39 -11.52
CA SER A 58 5.89 -12.23 -11.74
C SER A 58 5.31 -12.26 -13.15
N ARG A 59 3.99 -12.18 -13.26
CA ARG A 59 3.23 -12.26 -14.53
C ARG A 59 2.54 -10.96 -14.92
N GLY A 60 2.69 -9.93 -14.09
CA GLY A 60 2.13 -8.61 -14.31
C GLY A 60 1.68 -7.97 -13.00
N THR A 61 1.09 -6.80 -13.12
CA THR A 61 0.72 -5.96 -11.97
C THR A 61 -0.73 -5.51 -12.13
N VAL A 62 -1.47 -5.48 -11.04
CA VAL A 62 -2.82 -4.92 -10.98
C VAL A 62 -2.85 -3.73 -10.02
N ALA A 63 -3.73 -2.77 -10.27
CA ALA A 63 -3.93 -1.65 -9.37
C ALA A 63 -4.99 -2.00 -8.32
N ARG A 64 -4.64 -1.90 -7.03
CA ARG A 64 -5.59 -1.90 -5.91
C ARG A 64 -5.81 -0.46 -5.45
N ARG A 65 -7.05 0.00 -5.54
CA ARG A 65 -7.45 1.36 -5.16
C ARG A 65 -8.05 1.36 -3.76
N LEU A 66 -7.50 2.16 -2.85
CA LEU A 66 -7.95 2.26 -1.46
C LEU A 66 -8.12 3.72 -1.05
N ALA A 67 -9.17 4.02 -0.29
CA ALA A 67 -9.30 5.27 0.42
C ALA A 67 -8.38 5.27 1.65
N HIS A 68 -7.72 6.39 1.88
CA HIS A 68 -6.74 6.59 2.94
C HIS A 68 -7.09 7.81 3.78
N VAL A 69 -6.31 8.03 4.85
CA VAL A 69 -6.47 9.17 5.74
C VAL A 69 -6.45 10.48 4.91
N PRO A 70 -7.43 11.38 5.10
CA PRO A 70 -7.47 12.66 4.40
C PRO A 70 -6.21 13.48 4.65
N VAL A 71 -5.72 14.18 3.62
CA VAL A 71 -4.53 15.03 3.71
C VAL A 71 -4.93 16.46 3.42
N GLY A 72 -4.80 17.32 4.43
CA GLY A 72 -5.41 18.64 4.41
C GLY A 72 -6.93 18.52 4.27
N TRP A 73 -7.51 19.20 3.29
CA TRP A 73 -8.94 19.20 3.02
C TRP A 73 -9.38 18.19 1.95
N ARG A 74 -8.45 17.45 1.35
CA ARG A 74 -8.74 16.57 0.21
C ARG A 74 -8.91 15.12 0.68
N PRO A 75 -9.92 14.41 0.15
CA PRO A 75 -9.92 12.95 0.20
C PRO A 75 -8.66 12.37 -0.43
N THR A 76 -8.05 11.38 0.21
CA THR A 76 -6.82 10.73 -0.26
C THR A 76 -7.12 9.32 -0.76
N GLN A 77 -6.59 8.98 -1.93
CA GLN A 77 -6.71 7.66 -2.54
C GLN A 77 -5.33 7.10 -2.84
N LEU A 78 -5.06 5.87 -2.40
CA LEU A 78 -3.88 5.12 -2.79
C LEU A 78 -4.18 4.26 -4.01
N VAL A 79 -3.27 4.28 -4.99
CA VAL A 79 -3.22 3.35 -6.13
C VAL A 79 -2.02 2.46 -5.91
N VAL A 80 -2.26 1.30 -5.31
CA VAL A 80 -1.21 0.36 -4.95
C VAL A 80 -1.00 -0.61 -6.11
N ARG A 81 0.23 -0.67 -6.63
CA ARG A 81 0.63 -1.62 -7.66
C ARG A 81 0.93 -2.97 -7.00
N VAL A 82 0.05 -3.95 -7.22
CA VAL A 82 0.12 -5.29 -6.62
C VAL A 82 0.55 -6.28 -7.68
N ARG A 83 1.66 -6.97 -7.44
CA ARG A 83 2.14 -8.01 -8.37
C ARG A 83 1.27 -9.25 -8.36
N ARG A 84 1.23 -9.91 -9.51
CA ARG A 84 0.63 -11.23 -9.70
C ARG A 84 1.73 -12.24 -9.98
N PHE A 85 1.68 -13.35 -9.29
CA PHE A 85 2.63 -14.45 -9.43
C PHE A 85 1.94 -15.68 -10.04
N ALA A 86 2.72 -16.47 -10.76
CA ALA A 86 2.36 -17.83 -11.16
C ALA A 86 3.44 -18.80 -10.67
N CYS A 87 3.03 -19.89 -10.04
CA CYS A 87 3.93 -20.94 -9.55
C CYS A 87 4.55 -21.68 -10.74
N THR A 88 5.87 -21.87 -10.72
CA THR A 88 6.58 -22.65 -11.74
C THR A 88 6.33 -24.16 -11.63
N GLY A 89 6.00 -24.67 -10.44
CA GLY A 89 5.69 -26.09 -10.21
C GLY A 89 4.24 -26.46 -10.46
N CYS A 90 3.31 -25.93 -9.65
CA CYS A 90 1.90 -26.34 -9.70
C CYS A 90 0.98 -25.42 -10.52
N ARG A 91 1.53 -24.40 -11.19
CA ARG A 91 0.81 -23.41 -12.03
C ARG A 91 -0.28 -22.58 -11.34
N ARG A 92 -0.43 -22.66 -10.01
CA ARG A 92 -1.35 -21.79 -9.25
C ARG A 92 -0.92 -20.32 -9.36
N VAL A 93 -1.90 -19.43 -9.33
CA VAL A 93 -1.69 -17.98 -9.41
C VAL A 93 -2.16 -17.28 -8.15
N TRP A 94 -1.44 -16.25 -7.72
CA TRP A 94 -1.82 -15.43 -6.58
C TRP A 94 -1.40 -13.98 -6.78
N ARG A 95 -1.90 -13.11 -5.91
CA ARG A 95 -1.47 -11.73 -5.79
C ARG A 95 -0.55 -11.62 -4.58
N GLN A 96 0.37 -10.67 -4.64
CA GLN A 96 1.15 -10.28 -3.48
C GLN A 96 0.23 -9.99 -2.28
N ASP A 97 0.65 -10.43 -1.10
CA ASP A 97 -0.11 -10.20 0.12
C ASP A 97 -0.16 -8.69 0.43
N THR A 98 -1.38 -8.20 0.69
CA THR A 98 -1.64 -6.79 1.03
C THR A 98 -2.50 -6.68 2.28
N SER A 99 -2.53 -7.74 3.09
CA SER A 99 -3.31 -7.81 4.34
C SER A 99 -2.83 -6.81 5.39
N GLY A 100 -1.53 -6.49 5.43
CA GLY A 100 -0.98 -5.42 6.28
C GLY A 100 -1.51 -4.03 5.91
N LEU A 101 -1.79 -3.80 4.63
CA LEU A 101 -2.35 -2.54 4.13
C LEU A 101 -3.86 -2.43 4.37
N ALA A 102 -4.61 -3.48 4.05
CA ALA A 102 -6.06 -3.51 4.15
C ALA A 102 -6.59 -4.94 4.19
N GLN A 103 -7.68 -5.17 4.93
CA GLN A 103 -8.38 -6.44 4.95
C GLN A 103 -8.77 -6.91 3.53
N PRO A 104 -8.90 -8.22 3.28
CA PRO A 104 -9.37 -8.73 1.99
C PRO A 104 -10.67 -8.05 1.56
N ARG A 105 -10.73 -7.61 0.30
CA ARG A 105 -11.88 -6.90 -0.33
C ARG A 105 -12.22 -5.53 0.28
N ALA A 106 -11.56 -5.10 1.34
CA ALA A 106 -11.77 -3.78 1.92
C ALA A 106 -11.34 -2.67 0.94
N ARG A 107 -12.06 -1.54 1.03
CA ARG A 107 -11.82 -0.31 0.26
C ARG A 107 -11.06 0.75 1.04
N LEU A 108 -10.91 0.59 2.36
CA LEU A 108 -10.18 1.47 3.26
C LEU A 108 -8.85 0.83 3.62
N THR A 109 -7.80 1.64 3.78
CA THR A 109 -6.57 1.18 4.45
C THR A 109 -6.84 0.96 5.94
N ARG A 110 -6.01 0.16 6.61
CA ARG A 110 -6.09 0.00 8.08
C ARG A 110 -6.02 1.35 8.81
N SER A 111 -5.10 2.22 8.41
CA SER A 111 -5.01 3.58 8.99
C SER A 111 -6.26 4.43 8.76
N ALA A 112 -6.98 4.25 7.66
CA ALA A 112 -8.22 5.01 7.42
C ALA A 112 -9.37 4.49 8.29
N VAL A 113 -9.40 3.18 8.57
CA VAL A 113 -10.34 2.61 9.54
C VAL A 113 -10.05 3.16 10.93
N GLU A 114 -8.79 3.09 11.38
CA GLU A 114 -8.36 3.61 12.68
C GLU A 114 -8.68 5.10 12.82
N TRP A 115 -8.32 5.91 11.83
CA TRP A 115 -8.64 7.33 11.82
C TRP A 115 -10.16 7.59 11.91
N GLY A 116 -10.95 6.82 11.17
CA GLY A 116 -12.41 6.95 11.19
C GLY A 116 -13.01 6.61 12.55
N LEU A 117 -12.51 5.57 13.23
CA LEU A 117 -12.94 5.22 14.58
C LEU A 117 -12.60 6.35 15.57
N ARG A 118 -11.38 6.88 15.53
CA ARG A 118 -10.98 8.03 16.37
C ARG A 118 -11.83 9.26 16.12
N ALA A 119 -12.05 9.61 14.85
CA ALA A 119 -12.83 10.79 14.46
C ALA A 119 -14.29 10.72 14.93
N LEU A 120 -14.81 9.51 15.11
CA LEU A 120 -16.16 9.26 15.64
C LEU A 120 -16.19 9.02 17.15
N ALA A 121 -15.05 9.09 17.85
CA ALA A 121 -14.89 8.73 19.25
C ALA A 121 -15.34 7.28 19.57
N LEU A 122 -14.97 6.34 18.69
CA LEU A 122 -15.27 4.91 18.78
C LEU A 122 -14.02 4.04 18.97
N GLU A 123 -12.92 4.64 19.44
CA GLU A 123 -11.65 3.93 19.70
C GLU A 123 -11.64 3.14 21.02
#